data_AF-A0A1R4FQ52-F1
#
_entry.id   AF-A0A1R4FQ52-F1
#
_cell.length_a   1.000
_cell.length_b   1.000
_cell.length_c   1.000
_cell.angle_alpha   90.00
_cell.angle_beta   90.00
_cell.angle_gamma   90.00
#
_symmetry.space_group_name_H-M   'P 1'
#
loop_
_entity.id
_entity.type
_entity.pdbx_description
1 polymer ?
#
loop_
_entity_poly.entity_id
_entity_poly.type
_entity_poly.pdbx_seq_one_letter_code
_entity_poly.pdbx_strand_id
1 'polypeptide(L)'
;MRLDGEVVPLGDTFVHALSVTTPESRVRSLMLTIPHTHVLAGHAAAWVHGCAALPRMLDVLVRAHVRPVRRTDPRLRIRREDLHIDDDTMWIGGMRVLTREKTAAALLAGSACDADDEWAARLLMAERCSADRP
;
A
#
# COMPACT_ATOMS: atom_id res chain seq x y z
N MET A 1 -13.93 -26.10 -23.02
CA MET A 1 -13.67 -24.64 -23.02
C MET A 1 -12.20 -24.46 -22.70
N ARG A 2 -11.43 -23.89 -23.64
CA ARG A 2 -9.96 -23.82 -23.54
C ARG A 2 -9.61 -22.38 -23.14
N LEU A 3 -9.10 -22.22 -21.92
CA LEU A 3 -8.56 -20.96 -21.40
C LEU A 3 -7.12 -20.86 -21.92
N ASP A 4 -6.94 -20.42 -23.16
CA ASP A 4 -5.61 -20.01 -23.62
C ASP A 4 -5.34 -18.64 -22.99
N GLY A 5 -4.62 -18.66 -21.87
CA GLY A 5 -4.32 -17.49 -21.07
C GLY A 5 -3.57 -16.42 -21.87
N GLU A 6 -4.16 -15.25 -22.00
CA GLU A 6 -3.52 -14.12 -22.68
C GLU A 6 -2.30 -13.67 -21.87
N VAL A 7 -1.16 -13.59 -22.53
CA VAL A 7 0.08 -13.09 -21.93
C VAL A 7 0.44 -11.77 -22.59
N VAL A 8 0.84 -10.79 -21.78
CA VAL A 8 1.28 -9.48 -22.24
C VAL A 8 2.80 -9.37 -22.03
N PRO A 9 3.53 -8.83 -23.03
CA PRO A 9 4.96 -8.63 -22.91
C PRO A 9 5.28 -7.57 -21.83
N LEU A 10 6.29 -7.86 -21.01
CA LEU A 10 6.81 -7.01 -19.94
C LEU A 10 8.35 -7.05 -19.99
N GLY A 11 8.96 -6.11 -20.71
CA GLY A 11 10.39 -6.15 -21.00
C GLY A 11 10.78 -7.42 -21.74
N ASP A 12 11.78 -8.16 -21.23
CA ASP A 12 12.21 -9.45 -21.77
C ASP A 12 11.42 -10.66 -21.21
N THR A 13 10.31 -10.39 -20.51
CA THR A 13 9.47 -11.40 -19.87
C THR A 13 8.01 -11.26 -20.30
N PHE A 14 7.18 -12.24 -19.96
CA PHE A 14 5.74 -12.22 -20.21
C PHE A 14 5.00 -12.31 -18.87
N VAL A 15 3.93 -11.52 -18.70
CA VAL A 15 3.03 -11.63 -17.55
C VAL A 15 1.66 -12.08 -18.03
N HIS A 16 1.01 -12.95 -17.25
CA HIS A 16 -0.33 -13.39 -17.55
C HIS A 16 -1.31 -12.22 -17.35
N ALA A 17 -2.14 -11.92 -18.34
CA ALA A 17 -3.07 -10.78 -18.31
C ALA A 17 -4.11 -10.93 -17.17
N LEU A 18 -4.35 -12.16 -16.72
CA LEU A 18 -5.22 -12.48 -15.58
C LEU A 18 -4.47 -12.66 -14.25
N SER A 19 -3.21 -12.22 -14.13
CA SER A 19 -2.49 -12.35 -12.86
C SER A 19 -3.21 -11.55 -11.76
N VAL A 20 -3.70 -12.25 -10.75
CA VAL A 20 -4.35 -11.61 -9.59
C VAL A 20 -3.34 -10.72 -8.90
N THR A 21 -3.62 -9.43 -8.85
CA THR A 21 -2.79 -8.48 -8.13
C THR A 21 -3.13 -8.55 -6.65
N THR A 22 -2.36 -9.34 -5.90
CA THR A 22 -2.49 -9.46 -4.44
C THR A 22 -1.78 -8.32 -3.72
N PRO A 23 -2.10 -8.04 -2.44
CA PRO A 23 -1.34 -7.08 -1.64
C PRO A 23 0.17 -7.35 -1.62
N GLU A 24 0.59 -8.61 -1.53
CA GLU A 24 2.00 -9.02 -1.55
C GLU A 24 2.67 -8.69 -2.89
N SER A 25 1.97 -8.92 -4.01
CA SER A 25 2.50 -8.59 -5.33
C SER A 25 2.71 -7.08 -5.49
N ARG A 26 1.78 -6.27 -4.95
CA ARG A 26 1.89 -4.80 -4.93
C ARG A 26 3.07 -4.35 -4.09
N VAL A 27 3.22 -4.86 -2.87
CA VAL A 27 4.36 -4.52 -2.00
C VAL A 27 5.69 -4.86 -2.66
N ARG A 28 5.82 -6.06 -3.26
CA ARG A 28 7.06 -6.47 -3.92
C ARG A 28 7.49 -5.50 -5.02
N SER A 29 6.55 -4.93 -5.76
CA SER A 29 6.86 -3.92 -6.78
C SER A 29 7.46 -2.63 -6.20
N LEU A 30 7.16 -2.30 -4.94
CA LEU A 30 7.67 -1.13 -4.23
C LEU A 30 8.98 -1.38 -3.48
N MET A 31 9.29 -2.64 -3.13
CA MET A 31 10.50 -2.99 -2.39
C MET A 31 11.81 -2.67 -3.13
N LEU A 32 11.75 -2.48 -4.45
CA LEU A 32 12.90 -2.07 -5.26
C LEU A 32 13.32 -0.63 -4.98
N THR A 33 12.42 0.21 -4.48
CA THR A 33 12.65 1.65 -4.31
C THR A 33 12.46 2.15 -2.88
N ILE A 34 11.75 1.39 -2.04
CA ILE A 34 11.47 1.76 -0.66
C ILE A 34 12.27 0.87 0.31
N PRO A 35 13.10 1.45 1.20
CA PRO A 35 13.79 0.68 2.21
C PRO A 35 12.83 0.04 3.22
N HIS A 36 13.06 -1.23 3.57
CA HIS A 36 12.25 -2.02 4.51
C HIS A 36 12.09 -1.41 5.92
N THR A 37 12.89 -0.41 6.27
CA THR A 37 12.77 0.36 7.52
C THR A 37 11.60 1.36 7.51
N HIS A 38 10.96 1.56 6.36
CA HIS A 38 9.81 2.45 6.19
C HIS A 38 8.49 1.68 6.29
N VAL A 39 7.43 2.41 6.63
CA VAL A 39 6.06 1.92 6.64
C VAL A 39 5.31 2.56 5.48
N LEU A 40 4.65 1.76 4.65
CA LEU A 40 3.76 2.28 3.59
C LEU A 40 2.52 2.92 4.22
N ALA A 41 2.16 4.12 3.78
CA ALA A 41 1.05 4.89 4.33
C ALA A 41 0.23 5.63 3.27
N GLY A 42 -0.87 6.24 3.69
CA GLY A 42 -1.77 7.02 2.82
C GLY A 42 -2.17 6.24 1.57
N HIS A 43 -2.09 6.91 0.42
CA HIS A 43 -2.44 6.31 -0.87
C HIS A 43 -1.59 5.09 -1.25
N ALA A 44 -0.34 5.01 -0.80
CA ALA A 44 0.50 3.85 -1.07
C ALA A 44 0.00 2.61 -0.31
N ALA A 45 -0.41 2.78 0.96
CA ALA A 45 -1.05 1.71 1.73
C ALA A 45 -2.44 1.36 1.16
N ALA A 46 -3.24 2.35 0.79
CA ALA A 46 -4.56 2.12 0.19
C ALA A 46 -4.45 1.34 -1.13
N TRP A 47 -3.46 1.64 -1.97
CA TRP A 47 -3.17 0.88 -3.19
C TRP A 47 -2.76 -0.56 -2.87
N VAL A 48 -1.87 -0.79 -1.89
CA VAL A 48 -1.51 -2.14 -1.44
C VAL A 48 -2.76 -2.93 -1.04
N HIS A 49 -3.66 -2.32 -0.26
CA HIS A 49 -4.94 -2.91 0.14
C HIS A 49 -5.95 -3.07 -1.01
N GLY A 50 -5.71 -2.45 -2.17
CA GLY A 50 -6.56 -2.53 -3.36
C GLY A 50 -7.68 -1.52 -3.41
N CYS A 51 -7.63 -0.51 -2.54
CA CYS A 51 -8.68 0.48 -2.38
C CYS A 51 -8.39 1.80 -3.10
N ALA A 52 -7.22 1.93 -3.72
CA ALA A 52 -6.82 3.11 -4.50
C ALA A 52 -5.96 2.72 -5.71
N ALA A 53 -5.77 3.64 -6.65
CA ALA A 53 -4.80 3.50 -7.74
C ALA A 53 -3.36 3.75 -7.24
N LEU A 54 -2.35 3.30 -8.00
CA LEU A 54 -0.95 3.54 -7.64
C LEU A 54 -0.66 5.04 -7.68
N PRO A 55 -0.27 5.68 -6.56
CA PRO A 55 -0.07 7.11 -6.54
C PRO A 55 1.25 7.51 -7.21
N ARG A 56 1.27 8.73 -7.77
CA ARG A 56 2.49 9.31 -8.34
C ARG A 56 3.56 9.55 -7.28
N MET A 57 3.14 9.98 -6.09
CA MET A 57 4.00 10.17 -4.92
C MET A 57 3.66 9.12 -3.87
N LEU A 58 4.68 8.52 -3.27
CA LEU A 58 4.54 7.42 -2.32
C LEU A 58 4.72 7.98 -0.91
N ASP A 59 3.64 8.03 -0.14
CA ASP A 59 3.69 8.41 1.26
C ASP A 59 4.23 7.24 2.10
N VAL A 60 5.30 7.52 2.85
CA VAL A 60 5.93 6.55 3.73
C VAL A 60 6.23 7.18 5.08
N LEU A 61 6.12 6.36 6.13
CA LEU A 61 6.40 6.78 7.50
C LEU A 61 7.68 6.13 8.00
N VAL A 62 8.37 6.83 8.89
CA VAL A 62 9.49 6.32 9.68
C VAL A 62 9.21 6.68 11.14
N ARG A 63 9.56 5.78 12.06
CA ARG A 63 9.46 6.08 13.50
C ARG A 63 10.25 7.34 13.82
N ALA A 64 9.70 8.24 14.64
CA ALA A 64 10.30 9.54 14.94
C ALA A 64 11.77 9.48 15.40
N HIS A 65 12.14 8.43 16.16
CA HIS A 65 13.48 8.24 16.70
C HIS A 65 14.45 7.49 15.78
N VAL A 66 14.00 7.02 14.61
CA VAL A 66 14.84 6.31 13.65
C VAL A 66 15.38 7.30 12.63
N ARG A 67 16.69 7.27 12.38
CA ARG A 67 17.30 8.06 11.30
C ARG A 67 16.85 7.46 9.97
N PRO A 68 16.16 8.22 9.09
CA PRO A 68 15.73 7.69 7.81
C PRO A 68 16.97 7.35 6.96
N VAL A 69 16.95 6.16 6.35
CA VAL A 69 17.92 5.79 5.32
C VAL A 69 17.79 6.80 4.17
N ARG A 70 18.93 7.16 3.56
CA ARG A 70 19.01 8.18 2.51
C ARG A 70 17.97 7.89 1.41
N ARG A 71 17.25 8.94 0.97
CA ARG A 71 16.24 8.84 -0.10
C ARG A 71 16.83 8.11 -1.30
N THR A 72 16.24 6.98 -1.64
CA THR A 72 16.63 6.16 -2.80
C THR A 72 15.79 6.53 -4.02
N ASP A 73 14.57 7.05 -3.82
CA ASP A 73 13.63 7.42 -4.89
C ASP A 73 13.03 8.83 -4.65
N PRO A 74 13.01 9.73 -5.66
CA PRO A 74 12.43 11.07 -5.55
C PRO A 74 10.91 11.09 -5.33
N ARG A 75 10.21 9.98 -5.59
CA ARG A 75 8.76 9.85 -5.38
C ARG A 75 8.39 9.68 -3.91
N LEU A 76 9.35 9.47 -3.01
CA LEU A 76 9.08 9.23 -1.59
C LEU A 76 8.81 10.52 -0.81
N ARG A 77 7.61 10.61 -0.23
CA ARG A 77 7.25 11.59 0.79
C ARG A 77 7.39 10.94 2.16
N ILE A 78 8.53 11.19 2.79
CA ILE A 78 8.86 10.62 4.09
C ILE A 78 8.32 11.54 5.20
N ARG A 79 7.44 11.03 6.04
CA ARG A 79 7.02 11.68 7.29
C ARG A 79 7.56 10.91 8.50
N ARG A 80 7.80 11.63 9.59
CA ARG A 80 8.16 11.04 10.88
C ARG A 80 6.95 11.09 11.78
N GLU A 81 6.62 9.95 12.37
CA GLU A 81 5.42 9.82 13.19
C GLU A 81 5.67 8.86 14.35
N ASP A 82 5.03 9.15 15.48
CA ASP A 82 5.00 8.25 16.64
C ASP A 82 3.96 7.16 16.39
N LEU A 83 4.43 6.12 15.69
CA LEU A 83 3.64 4.95 15.34
C LEU A 83 3.66 3.93 16.47
N HIS A 84 2.48 3.44 16.86
CA HIS A 84 2.39 2.21 17.62
C HIS A 84 2.53 1.04 16.65
N ILE A 85 3.78 0.68 16.32
CA ILE A 85 4.09 -0.19 15.18
C ILE A 85 3.29 -1.48 15.14
N ASP A 86 3.08 -2.14 16.28
CA ASP A 86 2.43 -3.45 16.31
C ASP A 86 0.90 -3.37 16.14
N ASP A 87 0.29 -2.25 16.52
CA ASP A 87 -1.16 -2.02 16.37
C ASP A 87 -1.51 -1.29 15.05
N ASP A 88 -0.63 -0.39 14.63
CA ASP A 88 -0.89 0.52 13.52
C ASP A 88 -0.45 -0.04 12.17
N THR A 89 0.38 -1.08 12.18
CA THR A 89 0.97 -1.65 10.98
C THR A 89 0.81 -3.15 10.92
N MET A 90 0.90 -3.69 9.71
CA MET A 90 0.95 -5.12 9.45
C MET A 90 2.06 -5.44 8.47
N TRP A 91 2.59 -6.66 8.56
CA TRP A 91 3.58 -7.16 7.62
C TRP A 91 2.89 -7.75 6.39
N ILE A 92 3.16 -7.16 5.22
CA ILE A 92 2.70 -7.67 3.92
C ILE A 92 3.92 -7.77 3.02
N GLY A 93 4.14 -8.94 2.43
CA GLY A 93 5.16 -9.11 1.38
C GLY A 93 6.57 -8.66 1.75
N GLY A 94 6.95 -8.59 3.03
CA GLY A 94 8.29 -8.15 3.48
C GLY A 94 8.42 -6.67 3.85
N MET A 95 7.33 -5.90 3.84
CA MET A 95 7.30 -4.52 4.34
C MET A 95 6.19 -4.31 5.35
N ARG A 96 6.35 -3.28 6.19
CA ARG A 96 5.27 -2.78 7.04
C ARG A 96 4.36 -1.87 6.23
N VAL A 97 3.06 -2.06 6.41
CA VAL A 97 1.99 -1.29 5.77
C VAL A 97 1.03 -0.86 6.88
N LEU A 98 0.53 0.38 6.85
CA LEU A 98 -0.54 0.77 7.77
C LEU A 98 -1.72 -0.20 7.65
N THR A 99 -2.34 -0.52 8.78
CA THR A 99 -3.60 -1.28 8.78
C THR A 99 -4.66 -0.54 7.97
N ARG A 100 -5.73 -1.24 7.58
CA ARG A 100 -6.81 -0.64 6.78
C ARG A 100 -7.46 0.52 7.54
N GLU A 101 -7.71 0.33 8.83
CA GLU A 101 -8.28 1.32 9.73
C GLU A 101 -7.41 2.56 9.83
N LYS A 102 -6.10 2.38 10.05
CA LYS A 102 -5.15 3.50 10.15
C LYS A 102 -4.96 4.20 8.82
N THR A 103 -4.98 3.46 7.72
CA THR A 103 -4.94 4.02 6.37
C THR A 103 -6.16 4.89 6.11
N ALA A 104 -7.37 4.39 6.40
CA ALA A 104 -8.61 5.15 6.22
C ALA A 104 -8.62 6.42 7.07
N ALA A 105 -8.25 6.32 8.35
CA ALA A 105 -8.14 7.46 9.25
C ALA A 105 -7.13 8.51 8.74
N ALA A 106 -5.97 8.07 8.23
CA ALA A 106 -4.95 8.96 7.71
C ALA A 106 -5.38 9.70 6.43
N LEU A 107 -6.13 9.06 5.53
CA LEU A 107 -6.67 9.70 4.34
C LEU A 107 -7.68 10.79 4.71
N LEU A 108 -8.64 10.45 5.59
CA LEU A 108 -9.68 11.38 6.04
C LEU A 108 -9.14 12.56 6.88
N ALA A 109 -8.03 12.35 7.60
CA ALA A 109 -7.37 13.41 8.37
C ALA A 109 -6.54 14.37 7.50
N GLY A 110 -6.34 14.06 6.21
CA GLY A 110 -5.59 14.90 5.29
C GLY A 110 -6.26 16.25 5.08
N SER A 111 -5.50 17.34 5.15
CA SER A 111 -6.02 18.71 4.95
C SER A 111 -6.56 18.98 3.54
N ALA A 112 -6.27 18.09 2.59
CA ALA A 112 -6.72 18.14 1.20
C ALA A 112 -7.58 16.92 0.84
N CYS A 113 -8.25 16.32 1.83
CA CYS A 113 -9.16 15.19 1.61
C CYS A 113 -10.15 15.51 0.48
N ASP A 114 -10.19 14.63 -0.52
CA ASP A 114 -11.11 14.73 -1.66
C ASP A 114 -12.03 13.51 -1.75
N ALA A 115 -12.82 13.43 -2.82
CA ALA A 115 -13.78 12.35 -3.02
C ALA A 115 -13.10 10.98 -3.21
N ASP A 116 -11.88 10.94 -3.78
CA ASP A 116 -11.13 9.71 -3.97
C ASP A 116 -10.61 9.19 -2.62
N ASP A 117 -10.16 10.09 -1.74
CA ASP A 117 -9.80 9.77 -0.36
C ASP A 117 -10.99 9.19 0.42
N GLU A 118 -12.16 9.83 0.35
CA GLU A 118 -13.38 9.32 0.99
C GLU A 118 -13.78 7.94 0.45
N TRP A 119 -13.69 7.76 -0.86
CA TRP A 119 -14.04 6.49 -1.51
C TRP A 119 -13.08 5.37 -1.08
N ALA A 120 -11.78 5.62 -1.12
CA ALA A 120 -10.77 4.67 -0.67
C ALA A 120 -10.95 4.32 0.82
N ALA A 121 -11.22 5.30 1.67
CA ALA A 121 -11.49 5.08 3.09
C ALA A 121 -12.74 4.21 3.32
N ARG A 122 -13.82 4.42 2.56
CA ARG A 122 -15.01 3.55 2.63
C ARG A 122 -14.69 2.12 2.22
N LEU A 123 -13.96 1.91 1.13
CA LEU A 123 -13.55 0.56 0.68
C LEU A 123 -12.67 -0.15 1.72
N LEU A 124 -11.72 0.57 2.33
CA LEU A 124 -10.85 0.04 3.38
C LEU A 124 -11.65 -0.48 4.58
N MET A 125 -12.78 0.17 4.91
CA MET A 125 -13.63 -0.21 6.03
C MET A 125 -14.70 -1.26 5.69
N ALA A 126 -15.07 -1.40 4.41
CA ALA A 126 -16.15 -2.29 3.97
C ALA A 126 -15.83 -3.79 4.11
N GLU A 127 -14.55 -4.18 4.05
CA GLU A 127 -14.15 -5.59 4.09
C GLU A 127 -14.11 -6.24 5.49
N ARG A 128 -14.55 -5.53 6.53
CA ARG A 128 -14.72 -6.14 7.86
C ARG A 128 -15.81 -7.23 7.92
N CYS A 129 -16.54 -7.47 6.82
CA CYS A 129 -17.71 -8.35 6.78
C CYS A 129 -17.45 -9.81 6.34
N SER A 130 -16.22 -10.22 5.99
CA SER A 130 -15.96 -11.60 5.49
C SER A 130 -15.25 -12.54 6.46
N ALA A 131 -14.90 -12.09 7.67
CA ALA A 131 -14.13 -12.88 8.65
C ALA A 131 -14.98 -13.54 9.75
N ASP A 132 -16.30 -13.51 9.66
CA ASP A 132 -17.19 -14.19 10.61
C ASP A 132 -18.19 -15.05 9.83
N ARG A 133 -17.73 -16.23 9.40
CA ARG A 133 -18.62 -17.28 8.90
C ARG A 133 -18.34 -18.54 9.73
N PRO A 134 -19.30 -18.99 10.57
CA PRO A 134 -19.16 -20.23 11.33
C PRO A 134 -19.13 -21.47 10.44
#